data_AF-A0A7K4L987-F1
#
_entry.id   AF-A0A7K4L987-F1
#
_cell.length_a   1.000
_cell.length_b   1.000
_cell.length_c   1.000
_cell.angle_alpha   90.00
_cell.angle_beta   90.00
_cell.angle_gamma   90.00
#
_symmetry.space_group_name_H-M   'P 1'
#
loop_
_entity.id
_entity.type
_entity.pdbx_description
1 polymer ?
#
loop_
_entity_poly.entity_id
_entity_poly.type
_entity_poly.pdbx_seq_one_letter_code
_entity_poly.pdbx_strand_id
1 'polypeptide(L)'
;FLRQRYLPGIFALYNINNNSNKDDKSEKKKEKEKDGEQKNKEKKEKNKNKDKSKNKEKKEEKKKEIFIIDPAGNMYYHWLFCITMPVMYNWTMIIARACFEELQNDYLAVWFITDYVSDIIYVADMFVRTRTGYLEQGLLVKEEEKLREKYKTSFQFKLDFLSIIPTDLLYFKLGLNYPELRINRLLRVARMFEFFQRTETRTNYPNIFRISNLVMYIVIIIHWNACVYYSISKAIGFGADTWVYPNTSHPEFARLTRKYVYSLYWSTLTLTTIGETPPPVRDSEYFFVVVDFLVGVLIFATIVGNVGSMISNMNAARAEFQARIDAIKQYMHFRNVSKDMEKRVIKWFDYLWTNKKAVDEREVLKYLPDKLRAEIAINVHLETLKKVRIFADCEAGLLVELVLKLQPQVYSPGDYICRKGDIGREMYIIKEGKLAVVADDGITQFVVLSDGSYFGEISILNIKGSKAGNRRTANIRSIGYSDLFCLSKDDLMEALTEYPDAKAMLEEKGKQILMKDGLLDIEAANLGSDPKDIEEKIHYMEGSMDRLQTKFARLLAEYDASQQKLKKRLTQIEKILKPITEHEFSDLEELDPSTDKPGASKAE
;
A
#
# COMPACT_ATOMS: atom_id res chain seq x y z
N PHE A 1 -12.41 -30.16 3.62
CA PHE A 1 -12.89 -31.55 3.78
C PHE A 1 -11.71 -32.47 3.46
N LEU A 2 -11.00 -32.97 4.48
CA LEU A 2 -10.17 -34.18 4.51
C LEU A 2 -9.51 -34.28 5.91
N ARG A 3 -10.01 -35.25 6.69
CA ARG A 3 -9.39 -35.90 7.86
C ARG A 3 -8.12 -36.67 7.39
N GLN A 4 -7.11 -37.07 8.17
CA GLN A 4 -6.97 -37.34 9.60
C GLN A 4 -5.46 -37.56 9.95
N ARG A 5 -5.07 -37.07 11.14
CA ARG A 5 -4.15 -37.61 12.18
C ARG A 5 -3.03 -38.61 11.83
N TYR A 6 -1.82 -38.36 12.39
CA TYR A 6 -1.13 -39.31 13.28
C TYR A 6 -0.27 -38.59 14.37
N LEU A 7 -0.39 -39.14 15.59
CA LEU A 7 0.23 -39.02 16.93
C LEU A 7 1.62 -38.34 17.17
N PRO A 8 1.91 -37.88 18.41
CA PRO A 8 2.68 -38.73 19.36
C PRO A 8 2.38 -38.57 20.88
N GLY A 9 2.69 -39.62 21.66
CA GLY A 9 2.83 -39.64 23.13
C GLY A 9 3.18 -41.06 23.61
N ILE A 10 4.40 -41.40 24.06
CA ILE A 10 5.14 -41.13 25.33
C ILE A 10 5.25 -42.42 26.20
N PHE A 11 6.51 -42.86 26.39
CA PHE A 11 7.20 -43.50 27.54
C PHE A 11 6.65 -44.73 28.32
N ALA A 12 7.54 -45.74 28.46
CA ALA A 12 7.76 -46.55 29.66
C ALA A 12 9.25 -47.00 29.66
N LEU A 13 10.13 -46.46 30.50
CA LEU A 13 10.51 -46.77 31.89
C LEU A 13 11.44 -48.00 32.07
N TYR A 14 12.57 -47.71 32.72
CA TYR A 14 13.70 -48.57 33.02
C TYR A 14 13.57 -49.24 34.40
N ASN A 15 14.37 -50.29 34.55
CA ASN A 15 14.45 -51.33 35.57
C ASN A 15 14.98 -50.87 36.95
N ILE A 16 14.66 -51.60 38.03
CA ILE A 16 15.58 -52.23 39.02
C ILE A 16 14.86 -52.68 40.31
N ASN A 17 14.82 -54.01 40.46
CA ASN A 17 15.05 -54.92 41.59
C ASN A 17 14.92 -54.55 43.09
N ASN A 18 14.28 -55.51 43.79
CA ASN A 18 14.60 -56.18 45.07
C ASN A 18 14.33 -55.58 46.48
N ASN A 19 13.29 -56.14 47.10
CA ASN A 19 13.31 -57.12 48.21
C ASN A 19 13.09 -56.70 49.69
N SER A 20 12.33 -57.59 50.34
CA SER A 20 12.17 -57.89 51.77
C SER A 20 11.34 -56.98 52.69
N ASN A 21 10.66 -57.68 53.60
CA ASN A 21 9.45 -57.36 54.34
C ASN A 21 9.77 -57.34 55.85
N LYS A 22 8.89 -56.70 56.65
CA LYS A 22 8.75 -56.78 58.13
C LYS A 22 9.85 -56.00 58.89
N ASP A 23 9.59 -55.09 59.82
CA ASP A 23 8.54 -54.86 60.82
C ASP A 23 8.26 -53.33 60.88
N ASP A 24 7.12 -52.75 61.20
CA ASP A 24 6.54 -52.64 62.55
C ASP A 24 5.20 -51.90 62.44
N LYS A 25 4.16 -52.41 63.12
CA LYS A 25 2.74 -52.05 62.88
C LYS A 25 2.19 -50.98 63.83
N SER A 26 3.03 -50.14 64.43
CA SER A 26 2.63 -49.18 65.48
C SER A 26 2.71 -47.70 65.09
N GLU A 27 3.28 -47.33 63.94
CA GLU A 27 3.33 -45.92 63.46
C GLU A 27 2.15 -45.51 62.56
N LYS A 28 1.40 -46.48 62.00
CA LYS A 28 0.32 -46.25 61.01
C LYS A 28 -0.97 -45.58 61.52
N LYS A 29 -1.07 -45.26 62.82
CA LYS A 29 -2.24 -44.56 63.39
C LYS A 29 -2.03 -43.06 63.61
N LYS A 30 -0.79 -42.58 63.77
CA LYS A 30 -0.49 -41.14 63.93
C LYS A 30 -0.26 -40.42 62.59
N GLU A 31 0.12 -41.13 61.53
CA GLU A 31 0.23 -40.55 60.18
C GLU A 31 -1.14 -40.30 59.52
N LYS A 32 -2.16 -41.12 59.81
CA LYS A 32 -3.50 -40.97 59.19
C LYS A 32 -4.26 -39.71 59.64
N GLU A 33 -4.04 -39.23 60.86
CA GLU A 33 -4.66 -37.99 61.34
C GLU A 33 -3.96 -36.73 60.79
N LYS A 34 -2.62 -36.75 60.66
CA LYS A 34 -1.86 -35.67 60.01
C LYS A 34 -2.16 -35.57 58.51
N ASP A 35 -2.29 -36.69 57.81
CA ASP A 35 -2.71 -36.72 56.39
C ASP A 35 -4.12 -36.17 56.17
N GLY A 36 -5.02 -36.35 57.15
CA GLY A 36 -6.39 -35.83 57.10
C GLY A 36 -6.44 -34.30 57.18
N GLU A 37 -5.66 -33.71 58.11
CA GLU A 37 -5.56 -32.25 58.23
C GLU A 37 -4.81 -31.60 57.06
N GLN A 38 -3.78 -32.27 56.53
CA GLN A 38 -3.01 -31.77 55.39
C GLN A 38 -3.84 -31.80 54.10
N LYS A 39 -4.65 -32.85 53.88
CA LYS A 39 -5.63 -32.91 52.78
C LYS A 39 -6.74 -31.87 52.91
N ASN A 40 -7.15 -31.51 54.12
CA ASN A 40 -8.14 -30.45 54.33
C ASN A 40 -7.57 -29.04 54.11
N LYS A 41 -6.30 -28.81 54.48
CA LYS A 41 -5.59 -27.57 54.14
C LYS A 41 -5.37 -27.44 52.63
N GLU A 42 -4.96 -28.50 51.95
CA GLU A 42 -4.83 -28.51 50.48
C GLU A 42 -6.16 -28.32 49.76
N LYS A 43 -7.27 -28.88 50.27
CA LYS A 43 -8.62 -28.63 49.71
C LYS A 43 -9.08 -27.19 49.94
N LYS A 44 -8.78 -26.59 51.10
CA LYS A 44 -9.07 -25.17 51.38
C LYS A 44 -8.22 -24.23 50.50
N GLU A 45 -6.95 -24.55 50.25
CA GLU A 45 -6.10 -23.80 49.31
C GLU A 45 -6.51 -23.98 47.86
N LYS A 46 -6.90 -25.19 47.44
CA LYS A 46 -7.46 -25.43 46.10
C LYS A 46 -8.78 -24.70 45.89
N ASN A 47 -9.64 -24.61 46.91
CA ASN A 47 -10.86 -23.81 46.82
C ASN A 47 -10.57 -22.30 46.83
N LYS A 48 -9.63 -21.80 47.66
CA LYS A 48 -9.18 -20.41 47.61
C LYS A 48 -8.54 -20.04 46.27
N ASN A 49 -7.77 -20.95 45.65
CA ASN A 49 -7.20 -20.75 44.33
C ASN A 49 -8.24 -20.86 43.22
N LYS A 50 -9.27 -21.71 43.35
CA LYS A 50 -10.44 -21.73 42.45
C LYS A 50 -11.29 -20.47 42.57
N ASP A 51 -11.44 -19.90 43.77
CA ASP A 51 -12.17 -18.64 43.96
C ASP A 51 -11.34 -17.44 43.50
N LYS A 52 -10.01 -17.46 43.66
CA LYS A 52 -9.10 -16.47 43.06
C LYS A 52 -9.03 -16.60 41.53
N SER A 53 -9.07 -17.81 40.98
CA SER A 53 -9.11 -18.02 39.52
C SER A 53 -10.48 -17.61 38.96
N LYS A 54 -11.59 -17.95 39.62
CA LYS A 54 -12.93 -17.45 39.26
C LYS A 54 -13.07 -15.94 39.41
N ASN A 55 -12.41 -15.31 40.38
CA ASN A 55 -12.38 -13.84 40.50
C ASN A 55 -11.42 -13.17 39.52
N LYS A 56 -10.36 -13.85 39.04
CA LYS A 56 -9.53 -13.38 37.92
C LYS A 56 -10.24 -13.56 36.57
N GLU A 57 -10.90 -14.68 36.35
CA GLU A 57 -11.72 -14.95 35.15
C GLU A 57 -12.99 -14.08 35.12
N LYS A 58 -13.52 -13.66 36.26
CA LYS A 58 -14.59 -12.63 36.32
C LYS A 58 -14.07 -11.19 36.15
N LYS A 59 -12.76 -10.95 36.31
CA LYS A 59 -12.13 -9.61 36.10
C LYS A 59 -11.48 -9.44 34.72
N GLU A 60 -11.30 -10.51 33.96
CA GLU A 60 -11.25 -10.43 32.51
C GLU A 60 -12.69 -10.38 31.97
N GLU A 61 -13.39 -9.29 32.31
CA GLU A 61 -14.49 -8.86 31.46
C GLU A 61 -13.91 -8.77 30.05
N LYS A 62 -14.39 -9.61 29.13
CA LYS A 62 -14.18 -9.45 27.69
C LYS A 62 -14.33 -7.96 27.42
N LYS A 63 -13.22 -7.24 27.16
CA LYS A 63 -13.27 -5.84 26.75
C LYS A 63 -14.29 -5.81 25.64
N LYS A 64 -15.47 -5.22 25.89
CA LYS A 64 -16.53 -5.12 24.89
C LYS A 64 -15.83 -4.58 23.65
N GLU A 65 -15.93 -5.29 22.52
CA GLU A 65 -15.40 -4.76 21.27
C GLU A 65 -16.18 -3.48 21.00
N ILE A 66 -15.55 -2.36 21.35
CA ILE A 66 -16.16 -1.06 21.18
C ILE A 66 -16.32 -0.86 19.68
N PHE A 67 -17.53 -0.53 19.26
CA PHE A 67 -17.82 -0.20 17.87
C PHE A 67 -17.04 1.06 17.49
N ILE A 68 -16.01 0.87 16.64
CA ILE A 68 -15.08 1.89 16.16
C ILE A 68 -15.06 1.79 14.65
N ILE A 69 -15.17 2.94 14.00
CA ILE A 69 -15.17 3.02 12.56
C ILE A 69 -13.75 3.35 12.12
N ASP A 70 -13.13 2.41 11.40
CA ASP A 70 -11.85 2.64 10.77
C ASP A 70 -12.01 3.64 9.62
N PRO A 71 -11.34 4.81 9.65
CA PRO A 71 -11.37 5.76 8.55
C PRO A 71 -10.85 5.17 7.24
N ALA A 72 -10.00 4.14 7.23
CA ALA A 72 -9.54 3.47 6.01
C ALA A 72 -10.54 2.41 5.50
N GLY A 73 -11.48 1.99 6.35
CA GLY A 73 -12.41 0.89 6.06
C GLY A 73 -13.48 1.23 5.02
N ASN A 74 -14.06 0.18 4.44
CA ASN A 74 -15.17 0.32 3.48
C ASN A 74 -16.44 0.86 4.14
N MET A 75 -16.71 0.55 5.42
CA MET A 75 -17.89 1.05 6.11
C MET A 75 -17.94 2.58 6.14
N TYR A 76 -16.80 3.22 6.48
CA TYR A 76 -16.70 4.68 6.50
C TYR A 76 -16.87 5.30 5.11
N TYR A 77 -16.34 4.66 4.07
CA TYR A 77 -16.51 5.10 2.68
C TYR A 77 -17.99 5.07 2.24
N HIS A 78 -18.71 3.98 2.50
CA HIS A 78 -20.15 3.90 2.19
C HIS A 78 -20.96 4.90 3.02
N TRP A 79 -20.58 5.13 4.28
CA TRP A 79 -21.21 6.16 5.10
C TRP A 79 -21.02 7.56 4.51
N LEU A 80 -19.82 7.90 4.05
CA LEU A 80 -19.55 9.17 3.37
C LEU A 80 -20.40 9.37 2.11
N PHE A 81 -20.65 8.31 1.34
CA PHE A 81 -21.60 8.35 0.23
C PHE A 81 -23.02 8.68 0.72
N CYS A 82 -23.49 8.01 1.79
CA CYS A 82 -24.79 8.31 2.41
C CYS A 82 -24.91 9.76 2.90
N ILE A 83 -23.82 10.37 3.41
CA ILE A 83 -23.79 11.78 3.83
C ILE A 83 -23.76 12.74 2.63
N THR A 84 -23.20 12.33 1.51
CA THR A 84 -23.12 13.19 0.32
C THR A 84 -24.51 13.46 -0.28
N MET A 85 -25.43 12.50 -0.17
CA MET A 85 -26.82 12.63 -0.65
C MET A 85 -27.59 13.81 0.00
N PRO A 86 -27.71 13.93 1.34
CA PRO A 86 -28.36 15.08 1.97
C PRO A 86 -27.60 16.39 1.77
N VAL A 87 -26.26 16.36 1.64
CA VAL A 87 -25.48 17.58 1.31
C VAL A 87 -25.86 18.09 -0.07
N MET A 88 -25.87 17.21 -1.08
CA MET A 88 -26.26 17.57 -2.45
C MET A 88 -27.72 18.03 -2.53
N TYR A 89 -28.62 17.35 -1.82
CA TYR A 89 -30.03 17.75 -1.72
C TYR A 89 -30.18 19.16 -1.15
N ASN A 90 -29.55 19.45 0.00
CA ASN A 90 -29.64 20.78 0.61
C ASN A 90 -28.98 21.85 -0.27
N TRP A 91 -27.88 21.50 -0.95
CA TRP A 91 -27.12 22.43 -1.81
C TRP A 91 -27.90 22.87 -3.06
N THR A 92 -28.75 22.01 -3.62
CA THR A 92 -29.58 22.36 -4.78
C THR A 92 -30.98 22.81 -4.38
N MET A 93 -31.64 22.12 -3.45
CA MET A 93 -33.07 22.33 -3.21
C MET A 93 -33.38 23.53 -2.32
N ILE A 94 -32.49 23.94 -1.41
CA ILE A 94 -32.77 25.11 -0.54
C ILE A 94 -32.95 26.38 -1.39
N ILE A 95 -32.02 26.65 -2.31
CA ILE A 95 -32.10 27.84 -3.18
C ILE A 95 -33.26 27.73 -4.17
N ALA A 96 -33.49 26.55 -4.75
CA ALA A 96 -34.60 26.33 -5.67
C ALA A 96 -35.96 26.59 -4.99
N ARG A 97 -36.15 26.06 -3.78
CA ARG A 97 -37.39 26.26 -3.01
C ARG A 97 -37.57 27.71 -2.56
N ALA A 98 -36.47 28.42 -2.27
CA ALA A 98 -36.53 29.84 -1.90
C ALA A 98 -36.95 30.74 -3.08
N CYS A 99 -36.45 30.45 -4.28
CA CYS A 99 -36.76 31.26 -5.47
C CYS A 99 -38.09 30.89 -6.14
N PHE A 100 -38.44 29.60 -6.16
CA PHE A 100 -39.66 29.10 -6.79
C PHE A 100 -40.71 28.69 -5.75
N GLU A 101 -41.52 29.64 -5.28
CA GLU A 101 -42.50 29.41 -4.19
C GLU A 101 -43.51 28.29 -4.46
N GLU A 102 -43.94 28.10 -5.72
CA GLU A 102 -44.82 26.99 -6.12
C GLU A 102 -44.19 25.63 -5.78
N LEU A 103 -42.87 25.51 -5.93
CA LEU A 103 -42.15 24.29 -5.57
C LEU A 103 -42.27 24.01 -4.07
N GLN A 104 -42.16 25.04 -3.22
CA GLN A 104 -42.26 24.92 -1.76
C GLN A 104 -43.70 24.61 -1.31
N ASN A 105 -44.68 25.31 -1.87
CA ASN A 105 -46.07 25.26 -1.40
C ASN A 105 -46.84 24.02 -1.87
N ASP A 106 -46.63 23.59 -3.12
CA ASP A 106 -47.39 22.46 -3.70
C ASP A 106 -46.96 21.10 -3.10
N TYR A 107 -45.72 21.00 -2.63
CA TYR A 107 -45.09 19.74 -2.18
C TYR A 107 -44.61 19.78 -0.72
N LEU A 108 -45.20 20.65 0.11
CA LEU A 108 -44.78 20.94 1.47
C LEU A 108 -44.56 19.70 2.35
N ALA A 109 -45.46 18.70 2.28
CA ALA A 109 -45.34 17.46 3.05
C ALA A 109 -44.10 16.64 2.66
N VAL A 110 -43.79 16.55 1.36
CA VAL A 110 -42.62 15.83 0.84
C VAL A 110 -41.35 16.52 1.35
N TRP A 111 -41.30 17.85 1.30
CA TRP A 111 -40.14 18.60 1.74
C TRP A 111 -39.84 18.45 3.23
N PHE A 112 -40.86 18.47 4.08
CA PHE A 112 -40.66 18.22 5.50
C PHE A 112 -40.08 16.83 5.76
N ILE A 113 -40.60 15.80 5.08
CA ILE A 113 -40.07 14.44 5.21
C ILE A 113 -38.59 14.40 4.78
N THR A 114 -38.25 14.92 3.61
CA THR A 114 -36.86 14.89 3.10
C THR A 114 -35.92 15.74 3.94
N ASP A 115 -36.38 16.90 4.43
CA ASP A 115 -35.62 17.82 5.29
C ASP A 115 -35.25 17.15 6.61
N TYR A 116 -36.23 16.56 7.31
CA TYR A 116 -35.95 15.91 8.60
C TYR A 116 -35.20 14.59 8.45
N VAL A 117 -35.40 13.84 7.36
CA VAL A 117 -34.55 12.68 7.04
C VAL A 117 -33.10 13.12 6.85
N SER A 118 -32.86 14.25 6.17
CA SER A 118 -31.51 14.79 6.00
C SER A 118 -30.88 15.21 7.34
N ASP A 119 -31.66 15.83 8.23
CA ASP A 119 -31.19 16.23 9.57
C ASP A 119 -30.88 15.00 10.45
N ILE A 120 -31.70 13.94 10.40
CA ILE A 120 -31.44 12.67 11.11
C ILE A 120 -30.11 12.06 10.66
N ILE A 121 -29.84 12.07 9.35
CA ILE A 121 -28.57 11.58 8.80
C ILE A 121 -27.38 12.42 9.30
N TYR A 122 -27.53 13.75 9.41
CA TYR A 122 -26.49 14.61 9.99
C TYR A 122 -26.27 14.39 11.49
N VAL A 123 -27.32 14.12 12.28
CA VAL A 123 -27.17 13.71 13.69
C VAL A 123 -26.39 12.40 13.76
N ALA A 124 -26.77 11.41 12.95
CA ALA A 124 -26.09 10.12 12.89
C ALA A 124 -24.61 10.29 12.48
N ASP A 125 -24.28 11.24 11.60
CA ASP A 125 -22.90 11.53 11.21
C ASP A 125 -22.06 12.03 12.38
N MET A 126 -22.63 12.88 13.24
CA MET A 126 -21.93 13.35 14.44
C MET A 126 -21.64 12.18 15.38
N PHE A 127 -22.59 11.25 15.53
CA PHE A 127 -22.36 10.04 16.31
C PHE A 127 -21.25 9.18 15.70
N VAL A 128 -21.28 8.93 14.39
CA VAL A 128 -20.23 8.20 13.67
C VAL A 128 -18.86 8.84 13.91
N ARG A 129 -18.74 10.17 13.85
CA ARG A 129 -17.46 10.87 14.08
C ARG A 129 -16.91 10.74 15.49
N THR A 130 -17.77 10.66 16.50
CA THR A 130 -17.29 10.37 17.87
C THR A 130 -16.68 8.97 17.99
N ARG A 131 -16.93 8.08 17.02
CA ARG A 131 -16.45 6.70 16.94
C ARG A 131 -15.44 6.47 15.81
N THR A 132 -15.10 7.50 15.02
CA THR A 132 -14.12 7.36 13.93
C THR A 132 -12.71 7.36 14.50
N GLY A 133 -11.96 6.29 14.24
CA GLY A 133 -10.57 6.17 14.68
C GLY A 133 -9.65 7.17 13.98
N TYR A 134 -8.49 7.42 14.58
CA TYR A 134 -7.39 8.15 13.95
C TYR A 134 -6.06 7.43 14.19
N LEU A 135 -5.07 7.72 13.36
CA LEU A 135 -3.73 7.17 13.52
C LEU A 135 -2.90 8.05 14.45
N GLU A 136 -2.34 7.43 15.48
CA GLU A 136 -1.35 8.02 16.38
C GLU A 136 -0.13 7.11 16.40
N GLN A 137 1.05 7.62 16.02
CA GLN A 137 2.27 6.81 15.88
C GLN A 137 2.09 5.58 14.96
N GLY A 138 1.23 5.68 13.93
CA GLY A 138 0.94 4.58 13.01
C GLY A 138 -0.03 3.52 13.54
N LEU A 139 -0.50 3.63 14.78
CA LEU A 139 -1.49 2.74 15.37
C LEU A 139 -2.88 3.41 15.37
N LEU A 140 -3.90 2.62 15.04
CA LEU A 140 -5.29 3.08 15.09
C LEU A 140 -5.71 3.21 16.56
N VAL A 141 -5.94 4.44 17.01
CA VAL A 141 -6.44 4.72 18.37
C VAL A 141 -7.90 4.29 18.45
N LYS A 142 -8.19 3.49 19.47
CA LYS A 142 -9.49 2.83 19.69
C LYS A 142 -10.22 3.29 20.96
N GLU A 143 -9.61 4.17 21.76
CA GLU A 143 -10.16 4.62 23.03
C GLU A 143 -11.26 5.68 22.84
N GLU A 144 -12.49 5.41 23.28
CA GLU A 144 -13.65 6.30 23.05
C GLU A 144 -13.44 7.73 23.56
N GLU A 145 -12.81 7.89 24.72
CA GLU A 145 -12.60 9.22 25.33
C GLU A 145 -11.68 10.07 24.46
N LYS A 146 -10.55 9.50 24.02
CA LYS A 146 -9.60 10.18 23.11
C LYS A 146 -10.26 10.55 21.78
N LEU A 147 -11.06 9.66 21.18
CA LEU A 147 -11.77 9.94 19.94
C LEU A 147 -12.75 11.12 20.10
N ARG A 148 -13.54 11.10 21.17
CA ARG A 148 -14.54 12.14 21.47
C ARG A 148 -13.90 13.48 21.79
N GLU A 149 -12.84 13.51 22.58
CA GLU A 149 -12.10 14.74 22.92
C GLU A 149 -11.47 15.36 21.68
N LYS A 150 -10.83 14.54 20.84
CA LYS A 150 -10.26 15.00 19.57
C LYS A 150 -11.33 15.58 18.64
N TYR A 151 -12.49 14.93 18.53
CA TYR A 151 -13.59 15.46 17.73
C TYR A 151 -14.13 16.78 18.30
N LYS A 152 -14.41 16.86 19.61
CA LYS A 152 -14.95 18.06 20.27
C LYS A 152 -14.03 19.28 20.18
N THR A 153 -12.72 19.06 20.21
CA THR A 153 -11.70 20.12 20.08
C THR A 153 -11.48 20.55 18.63
N SER A 154 -11.88 19.73 17.65
CA SER A 154 -11.75 20.04 16.23
C SER A 154 -12.70 21.17 15.79
N PHE A 155 -12.21 22.01 14.88
CA PHE A 155 -13.05 23.02 14.20
C PHE A 155 -14.25 22.40 13.48
N GLN A 156 -14.10 21.16 13.00
CA GLN A 156 -15.17 20.41 12.32
C GLN A 156 -16.40 20.21 13.22
N PHE A 157 -16.22 19.99 14.52
CA PHE A 157 -17.35 19.84 15.45
C PHE A 157 -18.17 21.14 15.56
N LYS A 158 -17.52 22.31 15.51
CA LYS A 158 -18.23 23.60 15.52
C LYS A 158 -19.11 23.76 14.28
N LEU A 159 -18.59 23.40 13.10
CA LEU A 159 -19.36 23.43 11.85
C LEU A 159 -20.51 22.41 11.88
N ASP A 160 -20.24 21.20 12.36
CA ASP A 160 -21.23 20.13 12.46
C ASP A 160 -22.37 20.51 13.43
N PHE A 161 -22.05 21.15 14.55
CA PHE A 161 -23.03 21.66 15.51
C PHE A 161 -23.85 22.82 14.93
N LEU A 162 -23.21 23.81 14.30
CA LEU A 162 -23.90 24.95 13.69
C LEU A 162 -24.84 24.52 12.56
N SER A 163 -24.48 23.45 11.83
CA SER A 163 -25.31 22.91 10.74
C SER A 163 -26.63 22.29 11.17
N ILE A 164 -26.75 21.88 12.45
CA ILE A 164 -27.90 21.13 12.97
C ILE A 164 -28.81 21.97 13.86
N ILE A 165 -28.43 23.23 14.10
CA ILE A 165 -29.29 24.17 14.82
C ILE A 165 -30.63 24.25 14.07
N PRO A 166 -31.77 24.01 14.75
CA PRO A 166 -33.09 23.97 14.13
C PRO A 166 -33.62 25.38 13.85
N THR A 167 -32.97 26.09 12.94
CA THR A 167 -33.35 27.44 12.50
C THR A 167 -34.72 27.48 11.82
N ASP A 168 -35.21 26.33 11.36
CA ASP A 168 -36.55 26.08 10.84
C ASP A 168 -37.65 26.26 11.89
N LEU A 169 -37.35 26.23 13.20
CA LEU A 169 -38.33 26.62 14.23
C LEU A 169 -38.82 28.07 14.06
N LEU A 170 -38.06 28.92 13.36
CA LEU A 170 -38.49 30.27 13.03
C LEU A 170 -39.69 30.29 12.05
N TYR A 171 -40.03 29.17 11.40
CA TYR A 171 -41.26 29.05 10.61
C TYR A 171 -42.52 29.36 11.41
N PHE A 172 -42.54 29.08 12.71
CA PHE A 172 -43.70 29.41 13.57
C PHE A 172 -43.95 30.93 13.66
N LYS A 173 -42.93 31.75 13.47
CA LYS A 173 -43.03 33.22 13.55
C LYS A 173 -43.04 33.90 12.18
N LEU A 174 -42.25 33.40 11.23
CA LEU A 174 -42.06 34.00 9.92
C LEU A 174 -42.97 33.40 8.84
N GLY A 175 -43.53 32.21 9.07
CA GLY A 175 -44.33 31.47 8.08
C GLY A 175 -43.50 30.45 7.30
N LEU A 176 -44.20 29.59 6.54
CA LEU A 176 -43.64 28.40 5.86
C LEU A 176 -42.98 28.70 4.51
N ASN A 177 -43.01 29.97 4.08
CA ASN A 177 -42.57 30.41 2.75
C ASN A 177 -41.06 30.73 2.69
N TYR A 178 -40.32 30.55 3.79
CA TYR A 178 -38.92 30.99 3.92
C TYR A 178 -37.91 29.83 4.03
N PRO A 179 -37.83 28.89 3.06
CA PRO A 179 -36.95 27.72 3.13
C PRO A 179 -35.46 28.07 3.30
N GLU A 180 -35.03 29.28 2.96
CA GLU A 180 -33.67 29.81 3.15
C GLU A 180 -33.20 29.82 4.61
N LEU A 181 -34.11 29.78 5.58
CA LEU A 181 -33.76 29.66 7.00
C LEU A 181 -32.93 28.39 7.29
N ARG A 182 -32.99 27.38 6.42
CA ARG A 182 -32.22 26.14 6.51
C ARG A 182 -30.82 26.22 5.89
N ILE A 183 -30.34 27.38 5.44
CA ILE A 183 -29.03 27.53 4.77
C ILE A 183 -27.84 27.06 5.64
N ASN A 184 -27.98 27.05 6.98
CA ASN A 184 -26.98 26.53 7.90
C ASN A 184 -26.61 25.04 7.63
N ARG A 185 -27.50 24.26 7.01
CA ARG A 185 -27.24 22.86 6.62
C ARG A 185 -26.11 22.73 5.59
N LEU A 186 -25.78 23.80 4.84
CA LEU A 186 -24.68 23.82 3.87
C LEU A 186 -23.28 23.77 4.50
N LEU A 187 -23.16 24.02 5.80
CA LEU A 187 -21.89 23.92 6.53
C LEU A 187 -21.29 22.50 6.53
N ARG A 188 -22.07 21.49 6.09
CA ARG A 188 -21.64 20.10 5.90
C ARG A 188 -20.93 19.83 4.57
N VAL A 189 -20.75 20.82 3.69
CA VAL A 189 -20.13 20.64 2.36
C VAL A 189 -18.75 19.98 2.41
N ALA A 190 -17.98 20.20 3.49
CA ALA A 190 -16.68 19.56 3.72
C ALA A 190 -16.74 18.03 3.64
N ARG A 191 -17.89 17.41 3.98
CA ARG A 191 -18.05 15.95 3.92
C ARG A 191 -18.14 15.40 2.52
N MET A 192 -18.82 16.13 1.64
CA MET A 192 -18.87 15.77 0.23
C MET A 192 -17.48 15.87 -0.40
N PHE A 193 -16.69 16.91 -0.05
CA PHE A 193 -15.30 16.99 -0.52
C PHE A 193 -14.43 15.84 -0.01
N GLU A 194 -14.60 15.42 1.25
CA GLU A 194 -13.92 14.23 1.77
C GLU A 194 -14.31 12.96 1.00
N PHE A 195 -15.60 12.80 0.68
CA PHE A 195 -16.07 11.70 -0.16
C PHE A 195 -15.42 11.75 -1.55
N PHE A 196 -15.42 12.91 -2.22
CA PHE A 196 -14.83 13.05 -3.55
C PHE A 196 -13.34 12.72 -3.57
N GLN A 197 -12.56 13.23 -2.61
CA GLN A 197 -11.13 12.92 -2.52
C GLN A 197 -10.88 11.42 -2.34
N ARG A 198 -11.71 10.75 -1.54
CA ARG A 198 -11.59 9.29 -1.32
C ARG A 198 -12.04 8.49 -2.53
N THR A 199 -13.09 8.91 -3.22
CA THR A 199 -13.56 8.26 -4.45
C THR A 199 -12.52 8.42 -5.56
N GLU A 200 -11.89 9.59 -5.67
CA GLU A 200 -10.82 9.87 -6.63
C GLU A 200 -9.60 8.95 -6.44
N THR A 201 -9.20 8.69 -5.19
CA THR A 201 -8.06 7.81 -4.89
C THR A 201 -8.39 6.32 -5.00
N ARG A 202 -9.67 5.94 -4.88
CA ARG A 202 -10.13 4.54 -4.98
C ARG A 202 -10.53 4.12 -6.39
N THR A 203 -10.93 5.06 -7.24
CA THR A 203 -11.35 4.73 -8.61
C THR A 203 -10.16 4.38 -9.49
N ASN A 204 -10.34 3.40 -10.37
CA ASN A 204 -9.37 3.08 -11.42
C ASN A 204 -9.36 4.15 -12.54
N TYR A 205 -10.31 5.09 -12.52
CA TYR A 205 -10.47 6.13 -13.53
C TYR A 205 -10.55 7.54 -12.91
N PRO A 206 -9.47 8.03 -12.28
CA PRO A 206 -9.48 9.31 -11.55
C PRO A 206 -9.78 10.51 -12.46
N ASN A 207 -9.28 10.51 -13.70
CA ASN A 207 -9.51 11.60 -14.65
C ASN A 207 -10.99 11.74 -15.04
N ILE A 208 -11.71 10.63 -15.26
CA ILE A 208 -13.15 10.66 -15.58
C ILE A 208 -13.94 11.20 -14.38
N PHE A 209 -13.58 10.77 -13.17
CA PHE A 209 -14.21 11.25 -11.94
C PHE A 209 -13.99 12.75 -11.71
N ARG A 210 -12.77 13.26 -11.94
CA ARG A 210 -12.47 14.70 -11.90
C ARG A 210 -13.31 15.51 -12.90
N ILE A 211 -13.45 15.02 -14.13
CA ILE A 211 -14.30 15.66 -15.15
C ILE A 211 -15.77 15.65 -14.71
N SER A 212 -16.26 14.53 -14.17
CA SER A 212 -17.63 14.42 -13.66
C SER A 212 -17.91 15.42 -12.52
N ASN A 213 -16.98 15.57 -11.56
CA ASN A 213 -17.12 16.54 -10.47
C ASN A 213 -17.09 17.98 -11.00
N LEU A 214 -16.23 18.28 -11.96
CA LEU A 214 -16.19 19.60 -12.59
C LEU A 214 -17.52 19.92 -13.29
N VAL A 215 -18.05 18.99 -14.09
CA VAL A 215 -19.37 19.14 -14.74
C VAL A 215 -20.48 19.34 -13.71
N MET A 216 -20.46 18.58 -12.62
CA MET A 216 -21.42 18.75 -11.52
C MET A 216 -21.33 20.15 -10.90
N TYR A 217 -20.13 20.67 -10.62
CA TYR A 217 -19.96 22.03 -10.10
C TYR A 217 -20.51 23.09 -11.07
N ILE A 218 -20.29 22.92 -12.37
CA ILE A 218 -20.82 23.82 -13.41
C ILE A 218 -22.35 23.84 -13.38
N VAL A 219 -22.97 22.66 -13.37
CA VAL A 219 -24.44 22.54 -13.33
C VAL A 219 -25.00 23.19 -12.07
N ILE A 220 -24.34 23.04 -10.92
CA ILE A 220 -24.77 23.68 -9.66
C ILE A 220 -24.64 25.20 -9.75
N ILE A 221 -23.54 25.74 -10.28
CA ILE A 221 -23.36 27.19 -10.43
C ILE A 221 -24.43 27.78 -11.36
N ILE A 222 -24.68 27.14 -12.52
CA ILE A 222 -25.75 27.55 -13.45
C ILE A 222 -27.11 27.47 -12.77
N HIS A 223 -27.37 26.43 -11.98
CA HIS A 223 -28.60 26.29 -11.22
C HIS A 223 -28.79 27.43 -10.20
N TRP A 224 -27.76 27.77 -9.44
CA TRP A 224 -27.80 28.86 -8.47
C TRP A 224 -28.01 30.21 -9.15
N ASN A 225 -27.29 30.49 -10.24
CA ASN A 225 -27.46 31.74 -10.97
C ASN A 225 -28.85 31.85 -11.63
N ALA A 226 -29.40 30.74 -12.15
CA ALA A 226 -30.78 30.69 -12.64
C ALA A 226 -31.81 31.04 -11.55
N CYS A 227 -31.62 30.52 -10.33
CA CYS A 227 -32.49 30.83 -9.20
C CYS A 227 -32.39 32.32 -8.81
N VAL A 228 -31.17 32.87 -8.77
CA VAL A 228 -30.94 34.29 -8.48
C VAL A 228 -31.59 35.18 -9.55
N TYR A 229 -31.40 34.88 -10.84
CA TYR A 229 -32.04 35.59 -11.95
C TYR A 229 -33.56 35.61 -11.83
N TYR A 230 -34.17 34.46 -11.53
CA TYR A 230 -35.62 34.37 -11.32
C TYR A 230 -36.07 35.22 -10.13
N SER A 231 -35.33 35.17 -9.01
CA SER A 231 -35.63 35.94 -7.81
C SER A 231 -35.52 37.46 -8.04
N ILE A 232 -34.52 37.92 -8.80
CA ILE A 232 -34.37 39.33 -9.17
C ILE A 232 -35.50 39.75 -10.09
N SER A 233 -35.82 38.93 -11.10
CA SER A 233 -36.97 39.17 -12.00
C SER A 233 -38.28 39.31 -11.23
N LYS A 234 -38.47 38.49 -10.19
CA LYS A 234 -39.63 38.57 -9.30
C LYS A 234 -39.67 39.87 -8.50
N ALA A 235 -38.53 40.28 -7.94
CA ALA A 235 -38.41 41.49 -7.13
C ALA A 235 -38.66 42.77 -7.97
N ILE A 236 -38.24 42.76 -9.23
CA ILE A 236 -38.49 43.84 -10.20
C ILE A 236 -39.94 43.84 -10.70
N GLY A 237 -40.51 42.65 -10.89
CA GLY A 237 -41.84 42.42 -11.43
C GLY A 237 -41.79 41.69 -12.76
N PHE A 238 -42.52 40.57 -12.89
CA PHE A 238 -42.53 39.77 -14.11
C PHE A 238 -43.13 40.52 -15.30
N GLY A 239 -42.41 40.50 -16.43
CA GLY A 239 -42.80 41.21 -17.65
C GLY A 239 -42.78 42.74 -17.55
N ALA A 240 -42.12 43.31 -16.54
CA ALA A 240 -42.01 44.76 -16.39
C ALA A 240 -41.12 45.40 -17.48
N ASP A 241 -40.20 44.63 -18.05
CA ASP A 241 -39.33 45.00 -19.17
C ASP A 241 -38.89 43.76 -19.94
N THR A 242 -37.98 43.93 -20.91
CA THR A 242 -37.53 42.87 -21.82
C THR A 242 -36.53 41.90 -21.19
N TRP A 243 -35.89 42.26 -20.08
CA TRP A 243 -34.82 41.44 -19.47
C TRP A 243 -35.35 40.47 -18.42
N VAL A 244 -36.31 40.91 -17.61
CA VAL A 244 -36.93 40.09 -16.57
C VAL A 244 -37.71 38.91 -17.15
N TYR A 245 -37.95 37.91 -16.31
CA TYR A 245 -38.82 36.78 -16.66
C TYR A 245 -40.17 37.26 -17.23
N PRO A 246 -40.67 36.67 -18.34
CA PRO A 246 -41.92 37.07 -18.98
C PRO A 246 -43.14 37.04 -18.05
N ASN A 247 -44.16 37.83 -18.38
CA ASN A 247 -45.36 37.93 -17.54
C ASN A 247 -46.04 36.55 -17.36
N THR A 248 -46.14 36.13 -16.10
CA THR A 248 -46.75 34.85 -15.69
C THR A 248 -48.26 34.78 -15.93
N SER A 249 -48.91 35.90 -16.25
CA SER A 249 -50.34 35.93 -16.65
C SER A 249 -50.59 35.19 -17.96
N HIS A 250 -49.58 35.07 -18.81
CA HIS A 250 -49.66 34.24 -20.01
C HIS A 250 -49.51 32.75 -19.63
N PRO A 251 -50.46 31.88 -20.02
CA PRO A 251 -50.46 30.47 -19.60
C PRO A 251 -49.17 29.71 -19.96
N GLU A 252 -48.47 30.13 -21.02
CA GLU A 252 -47.20 29.53 -21.44
C GLU A 252 -46.08 29.73 -20.42
N PHE A 253 -46.04 30.88 -19.74
CA PHE A 253 -44.99 31.27 -18.78
C PHE A 253 -45.42 31.09 -17.31
N ALA A 254 -46.65 30.63 -17.07
CA ALA A 254 -47.15 30.39 -15.72
C ALA A 254 -46.59 29.11 -15.09
N ARG A 255 -46.29 28.08 -15.89
CA ARG A 255 -45.90 26.74 -15.41
C ARG A 255 -44.54 26.76 -14.70
N LEU A 256 -44.44 26.12 -13.53
CA LEU A 256 -43.20 25.95 -12.77
C LEU A 256 -42.03 25.43 -13.63
N THR A 257 -42.27 24.38 -14.43
CA THR A 257 -41.26 23.82 -15.34
C THR A 257 -40.75 24.87 -16.33
N ARG A 258 -41.64 25.72 -16.86
CA ARG A 258 -41.24 26.77 -17.81
C ARG A 258 -40.42 27.84 -17.12
N LYS A 259 -40.82 28.26 -15.91
CA LYS A 259 -40.06 29.23 -15.09
C LYS A 259 -38.63 28.75 -14.88
N TYR A 260 -38.47 27.53 -14.38
CA TYR A 260 -37.16 26.95 -14.13
C TYR A 260 -36.31 26.77 -15.40
N VAL A 261 -36.87 26.15 -16.44
CA VAL A 261 -36.12 25.86 -17.69
C VAL A 261 -35.69 27.14 -18.40
N TYR A 262 -36.54 28.16 -18.43
CA TYR A 262 -36.18 29.46 -19.03
C TYR A 262 -35.07 30.15 -18.24
N SER A 263 -35.17 30.20 -16.90
CA SER A 263 -34.12 30.79 -16.06
C SER A 263 -32.80 30.02 -16.17
N LEU A 264 -32.86 28.69 -16.29
CA LEU A 264 -31.69 27.85 -16.53
C LEU A 264 -31.05 28.12 -17.90
N TYR A 265 -31.87 28.28 -18.93
CA TYR A 265 -31.43 28.64 -20.27
C TYR A 265 -30.74 30.01 -20.27
N TRP A 266 -31.38 31.02 -19.67
CA TRP A 266 -30.80 32.36 -19.51
C TRP A 266 -29.45 32.30 -18.80
N SER A 267 -29.39 31.65 -17.64
CA SER A 267 -28.15 31.52 -16.86
C SER A 267 -27.06 30.77 -17.64
N THR A 268 -27.43 29.77 -18.44
CA THR A 268 -26.46 29.01 -19.24
C THR A 268 -25.84 29.93 -20.28
N LEU A 269 -26.65 30.70 -21.04
CA LEU A 269 -26.15 31.61 -22.06
C LEU A 269 -25.25 32.72 -21.49
N THR A 270 -25.60 33.26 -20.32
CA THR A 270 -24.81 34.31 -19.65
C THR A 270 -23.48 33.76 -19.13
N LEU A 271 -23.50 32.66 -18.38
CA LEU A 271 -22.28 32.10 -17.77
C LEU A 271 -21.33 31.41 -18.77
N THR A 272 -21.87 30.94 -19.91
CA THR A 272 -21.05 30.41 -21.02
C THR A 272 -20.61 31.49 -21.99
N THR A 273 -20.94 32.77 -21.72
CA THR A 273 -20.52 33.93 -22.52
C THR A 273 -21.03 33.91 -23.98
N ILE A 274 -22.10 33.15 -24.27
CA ILE A 274 -22.75 33.14 -25.58
C ILE A 274 -23.54 34.44 -25.77
N GLY A 275 -24.19 34.93 -24.71
CA GLY A 275 -24.69 36.31 -24.63
C GLY A 275 -25.94 36.63 -25.46
N GLU A 276 -26.63 35.65 -26.04
CA GLU A 276 -27.89 35.83 -26.78
C GLU A 276 -29.11 36.05 -25.85
N THR A 277 -28.96 36.91 -24.85
CA THR A 277 -30.03 37.27 -23.90
C THR A 277 -30.53 38.69 -24.15
N PRO A 278 -31.80 39.01 -23.85
CA PRO A 278 -32.29 40.38 -23.93
C PRO A 278 -31.40 41.33 -23.12
N PRO A 279 -31.15 42.56 -23.61
CA PRO A 279 -30.31 43.51 -22.90
C PRO A 279 -30.99 44.00 -21.61
N PRO A 280 -30.23 44.25 -20.53
CA PRO A 280 -30.75 44.90 -19.34
C PRO A 280 -31.26 46.31 -19.65
N VAL A 281 -32.29 46.74 -18.93
CA VAL A 281 -32.95 48.04 -19.09
C VAL A 281 -32.66 48.96 -17.91
N ARG A 282 -32.56 48.43 -16.69
CA ARG A 282 -32.36 49.20 -15.45
C ARG A 282 -30.94 49.11 -14.91
N ASP A 283 -30.49 50.13 -14.19
CA ASP A 283 -29.14 50.17 -13.57
C ASP A 283 -28.85 48.96 -12.67
N SER A 284 -29.86 48.47 -11.93
CA SER A 284 -29.72 47.26 -11.09
C SER A 284 -29.48 46.00 -11.91
N GLU A 285 -30.10 45.91 -13.09
CA GLU A 285 -29.94 44.78 -14.03
C GLU A 285 -28.58 44.86 -14.70
N TYR A 286 -28.15 46.05 -15.12
CA TYR A 286 -26.80 46.28 -15.63
C TYR A 286 -25.73 45.87 -14.61
N PHE A 287 -25.88 46.27 -13.34
CA PHE A 287 -24.95 45.89 -12.29
C PHE A 287 -24.88 44.36 -12.11
N PHE A 288 -26.04 43.70 -12.04
CA PHE A 288 -26.12 42.25 -11.91
C PHE A 288 -25.47 41.53 -13.11
N VAL A 289 -25.83 41.93 -14.34
CA VAL A 289 -25.30 41.33 -15.58
C VAL A 289 -23.79 41.54 -15.72
N VAL A 290 -23.26 42.71 -15.35
CA VAL A 290 -21.80 42.97 -15.36
C VAL A 290 -21.08 42.05 -14.37
N VAL A 291 -21.60 41.91 -13.15
CA VAL A 291 -21.03 40.98 -12.16
C VAL A 291 -21.11 39.54 -12.65
N ASP A 292 -22.24 39.13 -13.22
CA ASP A 292 -22.47 37.77 -13.71
C ASP A 292 -21.54 37.45 -14.89
N PHE A 293 -21.33 38.39 -15.82
CA PHE A 293 -20.36 38.22 -16.91
C PHE A 293 -18.92 38.09 -16.41
N LEU A 294 -18.50 38.90 -15.43
CA LEU A 294 -17.15 38.80 -14.86
C LEU A 294 -16.94 37.45 -14.19
N VAL A 295 -17.92 36.98 -13.41
CA VAL A 295 -17.89 35.67 -12.76
C VAL A 295 -17.91 34.56 -13.81
N GLY A 296 -18.78 34.65 -14.82
CA GLY A 296 -18.92 33.69 -15.92
C GLY A 296 -17.62 33.51 -16.71
N VAL A 297 -16.96 34.60 -17.11
CA VAL A 297 -15.68 34.55 -17.83
C VAL A 297 -14.60 33.85 -17.00
N LEU A 298 -14.48 34.17 -15.71
CA LEU A 298 -13.50 33.53 -14.82
C LEU A 298 -13.76 32.03 -14.63
N ILE A 299 -15.03 31.66 -14.45
CA ILE A 299 -15.45 30.26 -14.28
C ILE A 299 -15.19 29.49 -15.58
N PHE A 300 -15.63 30.02 -16.72
CA PHE A 300 -15.44 29.39 -18.03
C PHE A 300 -13.95 29.20 -18.37
N ALA A 301 -13.13 30.22 -18.14
CA ALA A 301 -11.67 30.12 -18.32
C ALA A 301 -11.05 29.03 -17.44
N THR A 302 -11.46 28.93 -16.17
CA THR A 302 -10.99 27.91 -15.23
C THR A 302 -11.40 26.51 -15.68
N ILE A 303 -12.63 26.34 -16.18
CA ILE A 303 -13.14 25.06 -16.69
C ILE A 303 -12.33 24.61 -17.90
N VAL A 304 -12.19 25.47 -18.92
CA VAL A 304 -11.45 25.15 -20.14
C VAL A 304 -9.99 24.81 -19.80
N GLY A 305 -9.37 25.56 -18.88
CA GLY A 305 -8.02 25.28 -18.40
C GLY A 305 -7.90 23.92 -17.69
N ASN A 306 -8.81 23.60 -16.77
CA ASN A 306 -8.80 22.35 -16.02
C ASN A 306 -9.09 21.13 -16.92
N VAL A 307 -10.07 21.23 -17.82
CA VAL A 307 -10.38 20.17 -18.80
C VAL A 307 -9.19 19.96 -19.74
N GLY A 308 -8.59 21.04 -20.24
CA GLY A 308 -7.39 20.98 -21.09
C GLY A 308 -6.21 20.29 -20.39
N SER A 309 -5.94 20.66 -19.14
CA SER A 309 -4.89 20.02 -18.32
C SER A 309 -5.18 18.52 -18.10
N MET A 310 -6.42 18.15 -17.80
CA MET A 310 -6.80 16.74 -17.64
C MET A 310 -6.64 15.92 -18.92
N ILE A 311 -7.02 16.48 -20.08
CA ILE A 311 -6.84 15.82 -21.39
C ILE A 311 -5.35 15.63 -21.70
N SER A 312 -4.52 16.64 -21.41
CA SER A 312 -3.07 16.57 -21.58
C SER A 312 -2.47 15.47 -20.70
N ASN A 313 -2.84 15.43 -19.41
CA ASN A 313 -2.37 14.41 -18.46
C ASN A 313 -2.82 12.99 -18.87
N MET A 314 -4.05 12.83 -19.37
CA MET A 314 -4.55 11.52 -19.82
C MET A 314 -3.76 10.98 -21.03
N ASN A 315 -3.30 11.87 -21.90
CA ASN A 315 -2.52 11.52 -23.09
C ASN A 315 -1.00 11.58 -22.88
N ALA A 316 -0.53 11.88 -21.65
CA ALA A 316 0.88 12.13 -21.37
C ALA A 316 1.79 10.94 -21.75
N ALA A 317 1.43 9.71 -21.38
CA ALA A 317 2.21 8.51 -21.70
C ALA A 317 2.34 8.28 -23.22
N ARG A 318 1.27 8.57 -23.97
CA ARG A 318 1.28 8.45 -25.44
C ARG A 318 2.12 9.56 -26.07
N ALA A 319 2.00 10.79 -25.56
CA ALA A 319 2.80 11.92 -26.02
C ALA A 319 4.29 11.70 -25.76
N GLU A 320 4.66 11.17 -24.58
CA GLU A 320 6.04 10.83 -24.24
C GLU A 320 6.60 9.73 -25.16
N PHE A 321 5.83 8.65 -25.37
CA PHE A 321 6.24 7.58 -26.27
C PHE A 321 6.41 8.08 -27.71
N GLN A 322 5.49 8.91 -28.20
CA GLN A 322 5.59 9.51 -29.53
C GLN A 322 6.82 10.42 -29.64
N ALA A 323 7.12 11.22 -28.62
CA ALA A 323 8.30 12.07 -28.59
C ALA A 323 9.61 11.26 -28.67
N ARG A 324 9.67 10.09 -28.01
CA ARG A 324 10.82 9.16 -28.13
C ARG A 324 10.96 8.62 -29.55
N ILE A 325 9.86 8.20 -30.19
CA ILE A 325 9.88 7.74 -31.59
C ILE A 325 10.36 8.86 -32.52
N ASP A 326 9.86 10.07 -32.33
CA ASP A 326 10.18 11.20 -33.20
C ASP A 326 11.67 11.57 -33.08
N ALA A 327 12.25 11.51 -31.87
CA ALA A 327 13.68 11.68 -31.67
C ALA A 327 14.51 10.61 -32.42
N ILE A 328 14.07 9.35 -32.41
CA ILE A 328 14.76 8.26 -33.12
C ILE A 328 14.62 8.43 -34.63
N LYS A 329 13.45 8.84 -35.14
CA LYS A 329 13.25 9.18 -36.57
C LYS A 329 14.18 10.32 -37.00
N GLN A 330 14.29 11.37 -36.19
CA GLN A 330 15.22 12.48 -36.44
C GLN A 330 16.68 12.00 -36.48
N TYR A 331 17.08 11.13 -35.54
CA TYR A 331 18.42 10.53 -35.53
C TYR A 331 18.70 9.71 -36.80
N MET A 332 17.76 8.84 -37.21
CA MET A 332 17.90 8.01 -38.41
C MET A 332 17.98 8.85 -39.68
N HIS A 333 17.18 9.92 -39.76
CA HIS A 333 17.23 10.87 -40.86
C HIS A 333 18.58 11.60 -40.92
N PHE A 334 19.05 12.12 -39.78
CA PHE A 334 20.34 12.82 -39.69
C PHE A 334 21.52 11.92 -40.07
N ARG A 335 21.45 10.62 -39.74
CA ARG A 335 22.49 9.63 -40.06
C ARG A 335 22.32 8.95 -41.42
N ASN A 336 21.33 9.36 -42.22
CA ASN A 336 21.01 8.76 -43.53
C ASN A 336 20.88 7.22 -43.47
N VAL A 337 20.17 6.72 -42.46
CA VAL A 337 19.86 5.29 -42.33
C VAL A 337 18.93 4.86 -43.48
N SER A 338 19.08 3.62 -43.96
CA SER A 338 18.25 3.09 -45.05
C SER A 338 16.77 3.07 -44.68
N LYS A 339 15.89 3.28 -45.68
CA LYS A 339 14.44 3.29 -45.48
C LYS A 339 13.90 1.94 -44.97
N ASP A 340 14.55 0.85 -45.34
CA ASP A 340 14.20 -0.49 -44.85
C ASP A 340 14.49 -0.64 -43.35
N MET A 341 15.63 -0.12 -42.88
CA MET A 341 15.96 -0.13 -41.45
C MET A 341 15.04 0.81 -40.66
N GLU A 342 14.75 2.00 -41.20
CA GLU A 342 13.78 2.94 -40.61
C GLU A 342 12.40 2.28 -40.43
N LYS A 343 11.89 1.62 -41.48
CA LYS A 343 10.60 0.91 -41.43
C LYS A 343 10.61 -0.23 -40.42
N ARG A 344 11.72 -0.97 -40.32
CA ARG A 344 11.88 -2.05 -39.32
C ARG A 344 11.86 -1.51 -37.89
N VAL A 345 12.55 -0.41 -37.62
CA VAL A 345 12.56 0.24 -36.29
C VAL A 345 11.16 0.73 -35.91
N ILE A 346 10.45 1.42 -36.82
CA ILE A 346 9.08 1.90 -36.56
C ILE A 346 8.14 0.73 -36.26
N LYS A 347 8.21 -0.35 -37.06
CA LYS A 347 7.37 -1.54 -36.85
C LYS A 347 7.60 -2.20 -35.50
N TRP A 348 8.84 -2.21 -35.00
CA TRP A 348 9.17 -2.72 -33.67
C TRP A 348 8.56 -1.83 -32.57
N PHE A 349 8.67 -0.50 -32.68
CA PHE A 349 8.02 0.41 -31.74
C PHE A 349 6.48 0.29 -31.75
N ASP A 350 5.87 0.16 -32.92
CA ASP A 350 4.42 -0.06 -33.05
C ASP A 350 3.99 -1.35 -32.34
N TYR A 351 4.79 -2.42 -32.45
CA TYR A 351 4.56 -3.67 -31.72
C TYR A 351 4.67 -3.48 -30.20
N LEU A 352 5.70 -2.77 -29.71
CA LEU A 352 5.85 -2.49 -28.28
C LEU A 352 4.69 -1.69 -27.72
N TRP A 353 4.20 -0.69 -28.45
CA TRP A 353 3.07 0.14 -28.03
C TRP A 353 1.77 -0.63 -27.99
N THR A 354 1.45 -1.33 -29.09
CA THR A 354 0.18 -2.05 -29.25
C THR A 354 0.03 -3.14 -28.19
N ASN A 355 1.13 -3.81 -27.82
CA ASN A 355 1.13 -4.85 -26.80
C ASN A 355 1.41 -4.35 -25.38
N LYS A 356 1.44 -3.01 -25.16
CA LYS A 356 1.71 -2.38 -23.85
C LYS A 356 3.05 -2.80 -23.21
N LYS A 357 4.04 -3.16 -24.04
CA LYS A 357 5.41 -3.54 -23.65
C LYS A 357 6.41 -2.37 -23.71
N ALA A 358 5.91 -1.15 -23.94
CA ALA A 358 6.72 0.06 -24.07
C ALA A 358 7.15 0.67 -22.71
N VAL A 359 6.58 0.20 -21.60
CA VAL A 359 6.86 0.70 -20.25
C VAL A 359 8.00 -0.09 -19.63
N ASP A 360 9.02 0.61 -19.13
CA ASP A 360 10.10 0.00 -18.37
C ASP A 360 9.60 -0.40 -16.97
N GLU A 361 9.53 -1.71 -16.71
CA GLU A 361 9.09 -2.25 -15.42
C GLU A 361 9.97 -1.76 -14.26
N ARG A 362 11.27 -1.52 -14.49
CA ARG A 362 12.19 -1.07 -13.43
C ARG A 362 11.85 0.33 -12.94
N GLU A 363 11.54 1.24 -13.86
CA GLU A 363 11.16 2.61 -13.51
C GLU A 363 9.81 2.67 -12.77
N VAL A 364 8.86 1.81 -13.14
CA VAL A 364 7.56 1.72 -12.43
C VAL A 364 7.73 1.19 -11.01
N LEU A 365 8.57 0.16 -10.83
CA LEU A 365 8.76 -0.49 -9.53
C LEU A 365 9.77 0.22 -8.61
N LYS A 366 10.46 1.26 -9.09
CA LYS A 366 11.47 2.01 -8.34
C LYS A 366 10.93 2.71 -7.09
N TYR A 367 9.66 3.10 -7.09
CA TYR A 367 9.01 3.79 -5.96
C TYR A 367 8.51 2.85 -4.87
N LEU A 368 8.56 1.54 -5.09
CA LEU A 368 8.09 0.55 -4.14
C LEU A 368 9.22 0.15 -3.17
N PRO A 369 8.91 -0.07 -1.88
CA PRO A 369 9.83 -0.74 -0.96
C PRO A 369 10.29 -2.09 -1.50
N ASP A 370 11.54 -2.46 -1.21
CA ASP A 370 12.17 -3.67 -1.75
C ASP A 370 11.35 -4.94 -1.51
N LYS A 371 10.69 -5.03 -0.35
CA LYS A 371 9.79 -6.14 -0.01
C LYS A 371 8.61 -6.25 -0.98
N LEU A 372 7.93 -5.14 -1.29
CA LEU A 372 6.79 -5.14 -2.23
C LEU A 372 7.25 -5.37 -3.66
N ARG A 373 8.41 -4.84 -4.04
CA ARG A 373 9.01 -5.11 -5.35
C ARG A 373 9.30 -6.61 -5.52
N ALA A 374 9.86 -7.25 -4.51
CA ALA A 374 10.09 -8.69 -4.50
C ALA A 374 8.78 -9.48 -4.59
N GLU A 375 7.78 -9.17 -3.76
CA GLU A 375 6.48 -9.85 -3.79
C GLU A 375 5.78 -9.75 -5.17
N ILE A 376 5.82 -8.58 -5.82
CA ILE A 376 5.27 -8.40 -7.17
C ILE A 376 6.07 -9.22 -8.19
N ALA A 377 7.40 -9.09 -8.18
CA ALA A 377 8.25 -9.79 -9.14
C ALA A 377 8.05 -11.31 -9.04
N ILE A 378 7.96 -11.85 -7.82
CA ILE A 378 7.67 -13.27 -7.57
C ILE A 378 6.30 -13.63 -8.18
N ASN A 379 5.24 -12.89 -7.87
CA ASN A 379 3.91 -13.21 -8.38
C ASN A 379 3.82 -13.13 -9.92
N VAL A 380 4.62 -12.27 -10.57
CA VAL A 380 4.59 -12.10 -12.03
C VAL A 380 5.48 -13.12 -12.76
N HIS A 381 6.66 -13.44 -12.23
CA HIS A 381 7.68 -14.19 -12.96
C HIS A 381 7.92 -15.62 -12.44
N LEU A 382 7.49 -15.94 -11.22
CA LEU A 382 7.76 -17.24 -10.61
C LEU A 382 7.15 -18.41 -11.40
N GLU A 383 5.95 -18.23 -11.97
CA GLU A 383 5.34 -19.27 -12.80
C GLU A 383 6.15 -19.56 -14.07
N THR A 384 6.70 -18.52 -14.71
CA THR A 384 7.56 -18.69 -15.88
C THR A 384 8.84 -19.43 -15.51
N LEU A 385 9.50 -19.04 -14.41
CA LEU A 385 10.72 -19.68 -13.94
C LEU A 385 10.52 -21.14 -13.51
N LYS A 386 9.41 -21.46 -12.83
CA LYS A 386 9.07 -22.84 -12.45
C LYS A 386 8.84 -23.76 -13.65
N LYS A 387 8.39 -23.22 -14.79
CA LYS A 387 8.25 -24.00 -16.04
C LYS A 387 9.61 -24.34 -16.66
N VAL A 388 10.65 -23.58 -16.33
CA VAL A 388 11.99 -23.84 -16.85
C VAL A 388 12.57 -25.06 -16.14
N ARG A 389 12.81 -26.13 -16.90
CA ARG A 389 13.24 -27.43 -16.35
C ARG A 389 14.48 -27.35 -15.45
N ILE A 390 15.42 -26.44 -15.72
CA ILE A 390 16.64 -26.30 -14.93
C ILE A 390 16.43 -25.65 -13.56
N PHE A 391 15.33 -24.90 -13.41
CA PHE A 391 14.98 -24.19 -12.19
C PHE A 391 13.79 -24.83 -11.48
N ALA A 392 13.17 -25.86 -12.06
CA ALA A 392 12.02 -26.56 -11.49
C ALA A 392 12.36 -27.26 -10.17
N ASP A 393 13.57 -27.83 -10.08
CA ASP A 393 14.05 -28.58 -8.90
C ASP A 393 14.92 -27.71 -7.97
N CYS A 394 15.01 -26.41 -8.21
CA CYS A 394 15.76 -25.47 -7.37
C CYS A 394 14.95 -25.04 -6.13
N GLU A 395 15.67 -24.68 -5.07
CA GLU A 395 15.06 -24.09 -3.88
C GLU A 395 14.34 -22.77 -4.22
N ALA A 396 13.21 -22.53 -3.55
CA ALA A 396 12.41 -21.32 -3.76
C ALA A 396 13.20 -20.02 -3.49
N GLY A 397 14.17 -20.05 -2.56
CA GLY A 397 15.04 -18.90 -2.27
C GLY A 397 15.81 -18.42 -3.51
N LEU A 398 16.44 -19.34 -4.24
CA LEU A 398 17.15 -19.03 -5.49
C LEU A 398 16.20 -18.43 -6.54
N LEU A 399 15.01 -19.00 -6.69
CA LEU A 399 14.03 -18.48 -7.66
C LEU A 399 13.64 -17.04 -7.36
N VAL A 400 13.42 -16.71 -6.09
CA VAL A 400 13.08 -15.34 -5.66
C VAL A 400 14.22 -14.37 -5.99
N GLU A 401 15.47 -14.76 -5.74
CA GLU A 401 16.63 -13.93 -6.04
C GLU A 401 16.81 -13.71 -7.55
N LEU A 402 16.68 -14.78 -8.35
CA LEU A 402 16.80 -14.71 -9.81
C LEU A 402 15.71 -13.84 -10.43
N VAL A 403 14.46 -13.96 -9.96
CA VAL A 403 13.32 -13.15 -10.41
C VAL A 403 13.62 -11.65 -10.35
N LEU A 404 14.30 -11.20 -9.30
CA LEU A 404 14.63 -9.78 -9.10
C LEU A 404 15.69 -9.27 -10.09
N LYS A 405 16.51 -10.17 -10.66
CA LYS A 405 17.60 -9.85 -11.58
C LYS A 405 17.22 -10.03 -13.06
N LEU A 406 16.08 -10.66 -13.36
CA LEU A 406 15.60 -10.84 -14.74
C LEU A 406 15.30 -9.51 -15.43
N GLN A 407 15.68 -9.42 -16.71
CA GLN A 407 15.44 -8.27 -17.56
C GLN A 407 14.58 -8.66 -18.77
N PRO A 408 13.37 -8.10 -18.95
CA PRO A 408 12.57 -8.38 -20.13
C PRO A 408 13.21 -7.76 -21.38
N GLN A 409 13.29 -8.54 -22.46
CA GLN A 409 13.78 -8.13 -23.78
C GLN A 409 12.87 -8.65 -24.89
N VAL A 410 12.61 -7.83 -25.91
CA VAL A 410 11.69 -8.15 -27.01
C VAL A 410 12.45 -8.17 -28.33
N TYR A 411 12.36 -9.29 -29.05
CA TYR A 411 13.00 -9.48 -30.36
C TYR A 411 11.97 -9.52 -31.49
N SER A 412 12.35 -9.01 -32.67
CA SER A 412 11.50 -9.00 -33.87
C SER A 412 11.62 -10.31 -34.66
N PRO A 413 10.65 -10.64 -35.54
CA PRO A 413 10.76 -11.75 -36.46
C PRO A 413 12.02 -11.65 -37.33
N GLY A 414 12.81 -12.73 -37.38
CA GLY A 414 14.06 -12.81 -38.14
C GLY A 414 15.29 -12.30 -37.39
N ASP A 415 15.14 -11.73 -36.19
CA ASP A 415 16.27 -11.25 -35.39
C ASP A 415 17.10 -12.40 -34.86
N TYR A 416 18.42 -12.31 -34.99
CA TYR A 416 19.35 -13.21 -34.33
C TYR A 416 19.58 -12.74 -32.91
N ILE A 417 19.22 -13.57 -31.93
CA ILE A 417 19.48 -13.29 -30.51
C ILE A 417 20.95 -13.54 -30.19
N CYS A 418 21.50 -14.63 -30.73
CA CYS A 418 22.93 -14.89 -30.68
C CYS A 418 23.41 -15.60 -31.95
N ARG A 419 24.66 -15.36 -32.33
CA ARG A 419 25.32 -16.10 -33.40
C ARG A 419 26.40 -16.99 -32.83
N LYS A 420 26.64 -18.12 -33.50
CA LYS A 420 27.71 -19.04 -33.18
C LYS A 420 29.06 -18.30 -33.23
N GLY A 421 29.85 -18.44 -32.17
CA GLY A 421 31.13 -17.76 -32.02
C GLY A 421 31.07 -16.42 -31.28
N ASP A 422 29.90 -15.80 -31.09
CA ASP A 422 29.78 -14.57 -30.29
C ASP A 422 30.13 -14.83 -28.82
N ILE A 423 30.57 -13.80 -28.10
CA ILE A 423 30.86 -13.91 -26.66
C ILE A 423 29.52 -13.96 -25.90
N GLY A 424 29.29 -15.02 -25.13
CA GLY A 424 28.03 -15.22 -24.41
C GLY A 424 28.06 -14.70 -22.98
N ARG A 425 27.57 -13.48 -22.74
CA ARG A 425 27.55 -12.85 -21.39
C ARG A 425 26.25 -13.04 -20.62
N GLU A 426 25.24 -13.62 -21.26
CA GLU A 426 23.87 -13.62 -20.78
C GLU A 426 23.23 -14.98 -21.07
N MET A 427 22.27 -15.42 -20.28
CA MET A 427 21.32 -16.47 -20.67
C MET A 427 19.94 -15.88 -20.88
N TYR A 428 19.14 -16.58 -21.69
CA TYR A 428 17.79 -16.16 -22.01
C TYR A 428 16.78 -17.25 -21.67
N ILE A 429 15.65 -16.83 -21.11
CA ILE A 429 14.50 -17.68 -20.80
C ILE A 429 13.35 -17.21 -21.69
N ILE A 430 12.71 -18.15 -22.40
CA ILE A 430 11.60 -17.83 -23.30
C ILE A 430 10.32 -17.69 -22.49
N LYS A 431 9.80 -16.47 -22.38
CA LYS A 431 8.52 -16.19 -21.74
C LYS A 431 7.36 -16.44 -22.70
N GLU A 432 7.47 -15.86 -23.89
CA GLU A 432 6.46 -15.95 -24.96
C GLU A 432 7.18 -15.89 -26.32
N GLY A 433 6.85 -16.81 -27.22
CA GLY A 433 7.33 -16.78 -28.60
C GLY A 433 8.00 -18.09 -29.03
N LYS A 434 8.53 -18.08 -30.25
CA LYS A 434 9.19 -19.24 -30.85
C LYS A 434 10.53 -18.83 -31.44
N LEU A 435 11.57 -19.53 -31.03
CA LEU A 435 12.92 -19.35 -31.53
C LEU A 435 13.35 -20.58 -32.30
N ALA A 436 14.04 -20.39 -33.42
CA ALA A 436 14.65 -21.47 -34.18
C ALA A 436 16.16 -21.48 -33.94
N VAL A 437 16.70 -22.66 -33.64
CA VAL A 437 18.14 -22.93 -33.71
C VAL A 437 18.48 -23.19 -35.18
N VAL A 438 19.28 -22.32 -35.78
CA VAL A 438 19.56 -22.30 -37.22
C VAL A 438 20.99 -22.72 -37.48
N ALA A 439 21.24 -23.46 -38.56
CA ALA A 439 22.60 -23.74 -38.99
C ALA A 439 23.30 -22.48 -39.53
N ASP A 440 24.58 -22.64 -39.85
CA ASP A 440 25.44 -21.57 -40.34
C ASP A 440 24.97 -21.02 -41.72
N ASP A 441 24.11 -21.77 -42.43
CA ASP A 441 23.46 -21.34 -43.67
C ASP A 441 22.28 -20.36 -43.47
N GLY A 442 21.77 -20.22 -42.23
CA GLY A 442 20.61 -19.39 -41.92
C GLY A 442 19.26 -19.92 -42.42
N ILE A 443 19.22 -21.11 -43.04
CA ILE A 443 18.02 -21.70 -43.66
C ILE A 443 17.59 -22.95 -42.92
N THR A 444 18.53 -23.86 -42.63
CA THR A 444 18.21 -25.14 -41.98
C THR A 444 17.94 -24.93 -40.50
N GLN A 445 16.76 -25.39 -40.05
CA GLN A 445 16.31 -25.27 -38.66
C GLN A 445 16.47 -26.62 -37.96
N PHE A 446 17.29 -26.68 -36.92
CA PHE A 446 17.52 -27.90 -36.17
C PHE A 446 16.40 -28.17 -35.16
N VAL A 447 16.06 -27.16 -34.35
CA VAL A 447 15.10 -27.27 -33.25
C VAL A 447 14.37 -25.95 -33.10
N VAL A 448 13.07 -26.02 -32.77
CA VAL A 448 12.28 -24.86 -32.36
C VAL A 448 12.12 -24.89 -30.86
N LEU A 449 12.59 -23.83 -30.20
CA LEU A 449 12.40 -23.59 -28.77
C LEU A 449 11.13 -22.78 -28.58
N SER A 450 10.28 -23.22 -27.65
CA SER A 450 9.02 -22.57 -27.27
C SER A 450 9.07 -22.11 -25.82
N ASP A 451 8.01 -21.41 -25.40
CA ASP A 451 7.75 -20.95 -24.04
C ASP A 451 8.18 -21.97 -22.96
N GLY A 452 8.88 -21.49 -21.92
CA GLY A 452 9.43 -22.30 -20.84
C GLY A 452 10.78 -22.96 -21.15
N SER A 453 11.26 -22.87 -22.40
CA SER A 453 12.63 -23.26 -22.73
C SER A 453 13.61 -22.13 -22.40
N TYR A 454 14.90 -22.46 -22.30
CA TYR A 454 15.99 -21.52 -22.03
C TYR A 454 17.17 -21.86 -22.93
N PHE A 455 18.10 -20.90 -23.07
CA PHE A 455 19.35 -21.11 -23.80
C PHE A 455 20.43 -20.13 -23.34
N GLY A 456 21.69 -20.45 -23.67
CA GLY A 456 22.84 -19.61 -23.36
C GLY A 456 23.49 -19.92 -22.01
N GLU A 457 23.07 -20.99 -21.35
CA GLU A 457 23.59 -21.52 -20.09
C GLU A 457 25.06 -21.98 -20.23
N ILE A 458 25.45 -22.49 -21.39
CA ILE A 458 26.79 -23.09 -21.59
C ILE A 458 27.89 -22.01 -21.53
N SER A 459 27.67 -20.87 -22.20
CA SER A 459 28.68 -19.81 -22.28
C SER A 459 28.92 -19.11 -20.95
N ILE A 460 27.90 -19.06 -20.07
CA ILE A 460 28.03 -18.37 -18.79
C ILE A 460 28.69 -19.24 -17.71
N LEU A 461 28.57 -20.58 -17.79
CA LEU A 461 29.02 -21.52 -16.76
C LEU A 461 30.53 -21.83 -16.75
N ASN A 462 31.36 -21.20 -17.60
CA ASN A 462 32.83 -21.36 -17.62
C ASN A 462 33.31 -22.83 -17.43
N ILE A 463 32.65 -23.77 -18.12
CA ILE A 463 32.90 -25.20 -17.93
C ILE A 463 34.31 -25.55 -18.41
N LYS A 464 35.15 -26.09 -17.51
CA LYS A 464 36.51 -26.54 -17.81
C LYS A 464 36.50 -27.66 -18.86
N GLY A 465 37.41 -27.59 -19.83
CA GLY A 465 37.45 -28.51 -20.98
C GLY A 465 36.44 -28.19 -22.11
N SER A 466 35.68 -27.10 -22.02
CA SER A 466 34.83 -26.65 -23.12
C SER A 466 35.68 -26.11 -24.28
N LYS A 467 35.62 -26.77 -25.45
CA LYS A 467 36.28 -26.31 -26.69
C LYS A 467 35.74 -24.96 -27.17
N ALA A 468 34.51 -24.61 -26.79
CA ALA A 468 33.87 -23.35 -27.13
C ALA A 468 34.17 -22.21 -26.12
N GLY A 469 34.66 -22.53 -24.92
CA GLY A 469 34.91 -21.55 -23.87
C GLY A 469 33.69 -20.68 -23.57
N ASN A 470 33.87 -19.36 -23.57
CA ASN A 470 32.81 -18.35 -23.39
C ASN A 470 32.13 -17.91 -24.70
N ARG A 471 32.21 -18.74 -25.77
CA ARG A 471 31.56 -18.44 -27.05
C ARG A 471 30.25 -19.21 -27.19
N ARG A 472 29.30 -18.61 -27.91
CA ARG A 472 28.02 -19.23 -28.26
C ARG A 472 28.24 -20.41 -29.21
N THR A 473 27.55 -21.51 -28.97
CA THR A 473 27.69 -22.76 -29.73
C THR A 473 26.75 -22.86 -30.93
N ALA A 474 25.68 -22.06 -30.97
CA ALA A 474 24.65 -22.13 -32.00
C ALA A 474 24.10 -20.75 -32.39
N ASN A 475 23.52 -20.67 -33.60
CA ASN A 475 22.76 -19.49 -34.04
C ASN A 475 21.31 -19.64 -33.60
N ILE A 476 20.76 -18.61 -32.94
CA ILE A 476 19.37 -18.61 -32.47
C ILE A 476 18.68 -17.41 -33.07
N ARG A 477 17.59 -17.66 -33.79
CA ARG A 477 16.80 -16.65 -34.50
C ARG A 477 15.35 -16.68 -34.05
N SER A 478 14.76 -15.51 -33.86
CA SER A 478 13.34 -15.38 -33.56
C SER A 478 12.50 -15.66 -34.81
N ILE A 479 11.49 -16.53 -34.69
CA ILE A 479 10.55 -16.81 -35.79
C ILE A 479 9.49 -15.70 -35.87
N GLY A 480 8.98 -15.28 -34.72
CA GLY A 480 7.99 -14.22 -34.55
C GLY A 480 8.52 -13.08 -33.69
N TYR A 481 7.61 -12.28 -33.14
CA TYR A 481 7.96 -11.48 -31.97
C TYR A 481 8.10 -12.41 -30.77
N SER A 482 9.20 -12.26 -30.03
CA SER A 482 9.49 -13.10 -28.87
C SER A 482 9.88 -12.24 -27.67
N ASP A 483 9.30 -12.57 -26.53
CA ASP A 483 9.62 -12.00 -25.22
C ASP A 483 10.53 -12.96 -24.47
N LEU A 484 11.73 -12.48 -24.16
CA LEU A 484 12.74 -13.22 -23.43
C LEU A 484 13.03 -12.51 -22.11
N PHE A 485 13.31 -13.29 -21.08
CA PHE A 485 14.01 -12.76 -19.92
C PHE A 485 15.50 -12.99 -20.09
N CYS A 486 16.27 -11.93 -20.04
CA CYS A 486 17.71 -11.95 -20.02
C CYS A 486 18.19 -11.97 -18.56
N LEU A 487 19.16 -12.85 -18.27
CA LEU A 487 19.88 -12.92 -17.02
C LEU A 487 21.37 -12.81 -17.30
N SER A 488 22.05 -11.84 -16.68
CA SER A 488 23.48 -11.64 -16.89
C SER A 488 24.29 -12.73 -16.18
N LYS A 489 25.50 -12.99 -16.70
CA LYS A 489 26.43 -13.93 -16.08
C LYS A 489 26.76 -13.53 -14.64
N ASP A 490 27.00 -12.25 -14.40
CA ASP A 490 27.41 -11.75 -13.08
C ASP A 490 26.26 -11.94 -12.07
N ASP A 491 25.03 -11.58 -12.47
CA ASP A 491 23.83 -11.73 -11.66
C ASP A 491 23.54 -13.20 -11.29
N LEU A 492 23.68 -14.10 -12.27
CA LEU A 492 23.50 -15.55 -12.05
C LEU A 492 24.61 -16.08 -11.13
N MET A 493 25.87 -15.75 -11.41
CA MET A 493 26.99 -16.28 -10.63
C MET A 493 26.94 -15.83 -9.18
N GLU A 494 26.55 -14.57 -8.93
CA GLU A 494 26.29 -14.06 -7.59
C GLU A 494 25.23 -14.91 -6.88
N ALA A 495 24.06 -15.13 -7.50
CA ALA A 495 23.01 -15.94 -6.91
C ALA A 495 23.47 -17.40 -6.67
N LEU A 496 24.18 -17.99 -7.63
CA LEU A 496 24.71 -19.35 -7.52
C LEU A 496 25.83 -19.49 -6.47
N THR A 497 26.41 -18.41 -5.96
CA THR A 497 27.37 -18.50 -4.85
C THR A 497 26.71 -18.91 -3.55
N GLU A 498 25.46 -18.50 -3.33
CA GLU A 498 24.67 -18.85 -2.14
C GLU A 498 24.01 -20.24 -2.26
N TYR A 499 23.76 -20.71 -3.49
CA TYR A 499 23.10 -21.99 -3.79
C TYR A 499 24.01 -22.95 -4.57
N PRO A 500 25.00 -23.60 -3.92
CA PRO A 500 25.99 -24.45 -4.59
C PRO A 500 25.40 -25.70 -5.26
N ASP A 501 24.32 -26.27 -4.72
CA ASP A 501 23.66 -27.45 -5.29
C ASP A 501 23.03 -27.14 -6.65
N ALA A 502 22.38 -25.97 -6.77
CA ALA A 502 21.83 -25.50 -8.03
C ALA A 502 22.94 -25.24 -9.07
N LYS A 503 24.07 -24.68 -8.62
CA LYS A 503 25.25 -24.49 -9.48
C LYS A 503 25.77 -25.81 -10.03
N ALA A 504 25.89 -26.84 -9.18
CA ALA A 504 26.34 -28.17 -9.60
C ALA A 504 25.39 -28.79 -10.64
N MET A 505 24.06 -28.67 -10.43
CA MET A 505 23.06 -29.15 -11.39
C MET A 505 23.16 -28.43 -12.75
N LEU A 506 23.34 -27.11 -12.73
CA LEU A 506 23.55 -26.28 -13.93
C LEU A 506 24.82 -26.70 -14.69
N GLU A 507 25.94 -26.86 -14.00
CA GLU A 507 27.21 -27.32 -14.59
C GLU A 507 27.11 -28.74 -15.16
N GLU A 508 26.44 -29.66 -14.46
CA GLU A 508 26.23 -31.03 -14.94
C GLU A 508 25.38 -31.05 -16.21
N LYS A 509 24.28 -30.30 -16.24
CA LYS A 509 23.46 -30.15 -17.45
C LYS A 509 24.24 -29.53 -18.60
N GLY A 510 25.03 -28.49 -18.34
CA GLY A 510 25.91 -27.89 -19.33
C GLY A 510 26.94 -28.88 -19.89
N LYS A 511 27.54 -29.73 -19.03
CA LYS A 511 28.45 -30.81 -19.45
C LYS A 511 27.74 -31.84 -20.32
N GLN A 512 26.53 -32.29 -19.95
CA GLN A 512 25.75 -33.24 -20.75
C GLN A 512 25.48 -32.73 -22.17
N ILE A 513 25.17 -31.43 -22.31
CA ILE A 513 24.93 -30.81 -23.62
C ILE A 513 26.23 -30.69 -24.41
N LEU A 514 27.33 -30.22 -23.79
CA LEU A 514 28.64 -30.15 -24.44
C LEU A 514 29.17 -31.53 -24.89
N MET A 515 28.92 -32.58 -24.12
CA MET A 515 29.26 -33.96 -24.51
C MET A 515 28.46 -34.42 -25.73
N LYS A 516 27.15 -34.16 -25.75
CA LYS A 516 26.27 -34.51 -26.87
C LYS A 516 26.71 -33.83 -28.17
N ASP A 517 27.18 -32.60 -28.08
CA ASP A 517 27.61 -31.81 -29.24
C ASP A 517 29.10 -32.04 -29.60
N GLY A 518 29.82 -32.93 -28.89
CA GLY A 518 31.24 -33.22 -29.12
C GLY A 518 32.20 -32.06 -28.80
N LEU A 519 31.70 -31.05 -28.06
CA LEU A 519 32.40 -29.82 -27.72
C LEU A 519 33.08 -29.86 -26.34
N LEU A 520 32.96 -30.98 -25.61
CA LEU A 520 33.70 -31.22 -24.37
C LEU A 520 34.95 -32.05 -24.65
N ASP A 521 36.10 -31.57 -24.20
CA ASP A 521 37.29 -32.39 -24.05
C ASP A 521 37.20 -33.15 -22.72
N ILE A 522 36.96 -34.47 -22.79
CA ILE A 522 36.72 -35.34 -21.63
C ILE A 522 37.99 -35.47 -20.78
N GLU A 523 39.19 -35.39 -21.38
CA GLU A 523 40.45 -35.43 -20.63
C GLU A 523 40.63 -34.14 -19.84
N ALA A 524 40.48 -32.98 -20.49
CA ALA A 524 40.58 -31.68 -19.83
C ALA A 524 39.45 -31.38 -18.83
N ALA A 525 38.27 -31.99 -18.99
CA ALA A 525 37.15 -31.87 -18.05
C ALA A 525 37.31 -32.78 -16.80
N ASN A 526 38.03 -33.90 -16.93
CA ASN A 526 38.34 -34.84 -15.85
C ASN A 526 39.66 -34.51 -15.12
N LEU A 527 40.55 -33.72 -15.75
CA LEU A 527 41.60 -32.98 -15.07
C LEU A 527 40.92 -31.97 -14.14
N GLY A 528 40.60 -32.40 -12.92
CA GLY A 528 40.15 -31.54 -11.83
C GLY A 528 41.10 -30.35 -11.64
N SER A 529 40.57 -29.30 -11.00
CA SER A 529 41.19 -28.02 -10.66
C SER A 529 42.68 -27.90 -11.00
N ASP A 530 43.00 -27.11 -12.03
CA ASP A 530 44.36 -26.66 -12.37
C ASP A 530 45.16 -26.35 -11.08
N PRO A 531 46.34 -26.95 -10.85
CA PRO A 531 47.10 -26.74 -9.61
C PRO A 531 47.30 -25.25 -9.25
N LYS A 532 47.36 -24.39 -10.27
CA LYS A 532 47.42 -22.92 -10.11
C LYS A 532 46.15 -22.31 -9.51
N ASP A 533 44.98 -22.84 -9.83
CA ASP A 533 43.67 -22.38 -9.36
C ASP A 533 43.42 -22.82 -7.89
N ILE A 534 44.03 -23.95 -7.50
CA ILE A 534 44.13 -24.38 -6.10
C ILE A 534 45.12 -23.48 -5.34
N GLU A 535 46.30 -23.22 -5.90
CA GLU A 535 47.29 -22.31 -5.30
C GLU A 535 46.72 -20.90 -5.11
N GLU A 536 45.99 -20.37 -6.08
CA GLU A 536 45.38 -19.03 -6.00
C GLU A 536 44.27 -18.97 -4.93
N LYS A 537 43.48 -20.04 -4.80
CA LYS A 537 42.51 -20.20 -3.69
C LYS A 537 43.18 -20.35 -2.33
N ILE A 538 44.30 -21.07 -2.25
CA ILE A 538 45.10 -21.18 -1.03
C ILE A 538 45.64 -19.80 -0.65
N HIS A 539 46.19 -19.05 -1.61
CA HIS A 539 46.69 -17.69 -1.38
C HIS A 539 45.57 -16.72 -0.94
N TYR A 540 44.38 -16.85 -1.53
CA TYR A 540 43.21 -16.07 -1.12
C TYR A 540 42.72 -16.45 0.28
N MET A 541 42.72 -17.74 0.61
CA MET A 541 42.40 -18.24 1.95
C MET A 541 43.42 -17.76 2.98
N GLU A 542 44.71 -17.79 2.67
CA GLU A 542 45.78 -17.25 3.52
C GLU A 542 45.58 -15.75 3.75
N GLY A 543 45.33 -14.97 2.70
CA GLY A 543 45.05 -13.53 2.85
C GLY A 543 43.77 -13.23 3.65
N SER A 544 42.76 -14.11 3.54
CA SER A 544 41.53 -14.00 4.34
C SER A 544 41.77 -14.39 5.80
N MET A 545 42.60 -15.41 6.04
CA MET A 545 43.04 -15.83 7.37
C MET A 545 43.83 -14.71 8.06
N ASP A 546 44.76 -14.06 7.37
CA ASP A 546 45.53 -12.92 7.90
C ASP A 546 44.62 -11.74 8.27
N ARG A 547 43.62 -11.44 7.42
CA ARG A 547 42.62 -10.40 7.71
C ARG A 547 41.78 -10.76 8.93
N LEU A 548 41.36 -12.01 9.05
CA LEU A 548 40.62 -12.52 10.21
C LEU A 548 41.46 -12.45 11.47
N GLN A 549 42.73 -12.87 11.40
CA GLN A 549 43.67 -12.84 12.52
C GLN A 549 43.96 -11.41 12.96
N THR A 550 44.08 -10.47 12.03
CA THR A 550 44.20 -9.03 12.31
C THR A 550 42.94 -8.47 12.99
N LYS A 551 41.75 -8.84 12.51
CA LYS A 551 40.47 -8.46 13.16
C LYS A 551 40.36 -9.06 14.56
N PHE A 552 40.79 -10.32 14.73
CA PHE A 552 40.76 -11.01 16.01
C PHE A 552 41.73 -10.38 17.02
N ALA A 553 42.94 -10.02 16.58
CA ALA A 553 43.92 -9.29 17.39
C ALA A 553 43.38 -7.91 17.82
N ARG A 554 42.69 -7.20 16.91
CA ARG A 554 42.04 -5.92 17.22
C ARG A 554 40.90 -6.07 18.23
N LEU A 555 40.07 -7.09 18.07
CA LEU A 555 39.00 -7.42 19.02
C LEU A 555 39.55 -7.81 20.40
N LEU A 556 40.63 -8.58 20.46
CA LEU A 556 41.32 -8.91 21.71
C LEU A 556 41.89 -7.66 22.38
N ALA A 557 42.51 -6.75 21.63
CA ALA A 557 43.00 -5.49 22.16
C ALA A 557 41.88 -4.58 22.68
N GLU A 558 40.74 -4.52 21.98
CA GLU A 558 39.55 -3.79 22.43
C GLU A 558 38.94 -4.43 23.69
N TYR A 559 38.90 -5.77 23.75
CA TYR A 559 38.44 -6.52 24.91
C TYR A 559 39.33 -6.25 26.13
N ASP A 560 40.66 -6.32 25.99
CA ASP A 560 41.61 -6.04 27.07
C ASP A 560 41.53 -4.59 27.53
N ALA A 561 41.39 -3.64 26.60
CA ALA A 561 41.20 -2.23 26.94
C ALA A 561 39.88 -2.01 27.72
N SER A 562 38.81 -2.71 27.34
CA SER A 562 37.54 -2.69 28.05
C SER A 562 37.68 -3.28 29.47
N GLN A 563 38.35 -4.43 29.61
CA GLN A 563 38.63 -5.07 30.90
C GLN A 563 39.48 -4.18 31.82
N GLN A 564 40.51 -3.51 31.29
CA GLN A 564 41.32 -2.57 32.06
C GLN A 564 40.51 -1.35 32.53
N LYS A 565 39.64 -0.80 31.67
CA LYS A 565 38.71 0.27 32.07
C LYS A 565 37.75 -0.18 33.15
N LEU A 566 37.22 -1.41 33.05
CA LEU A 566 36.33 -1.98 34.05
C LEU A 566 37.06 -2.15 35.39
N LYS A 567 38.28 -2.71 35.38
CA LYS A 567 39.12 -2.85 36.58
C LYS A 567 39.40 -1.50 37.23
N LYS A 568 39.79 -0.47 36.47
CA LYS A 568 40.01 0.89 36.99
C LYS A 568 38.76 1.48 37.64
N ARG A 569 37.58 1.30 37.04
CA ARG A 569 36.31 1.73 37.63
C ARG A 569 36.01 0.97 38.92
N LEU A 570 36.27 -0.33 38.95
CA LEU A 570 36.11 -1.15 40.15
C LEU A 570 37.04 -0.66 41.28
N THR A 571 38.31 -0.34 40.99
CA THR A 571 39.25 0.21 41.98
C THR A 571 38.87 1.61 42.47
N GLN A 572 38.27 2.43 41.60
CA GLN A 572 37.73 3.75 42.00
C GLN A 572 36.53 3.59 42.93
N ILE A 573 35.60 2.69 42.60
CA ILE A 573 34.46 2.36 43.46
C ILE A 573 34.96 1.81 44.79
N GLU A 574 35.93 0.91 44.79
CA GLU A 574 36.53 0.34 46.00
C GLU A 574 37.22 1.41 46.86
N LYS A 575 37.93 2.37 46.26
CA LYS A 575 38.47 3.54 46.98
C LYS A 575 37.41 4.44 47.60
N ILE A 576 36.23 4.56 46.97
CA ILE A 576 35.11 5.32 47.51
C ILE A 576 34.42 4.54 48.63
N LEU A 577 34.32 3.21 48.50
CA LEU A 577 33.68 2.34 49.48
C LEU A 577 34.53 2.12 50.74
N LYS A 578 35.86 2.07 50.61
CA LYS A 578 36.78 1.81 51.73
C LYS A 578 36.62 2.75 52.93
N PRO A 579 36.57 4.08 52.76
CA PRO A 579 36.35 4.99 53.88
C PRO A 579 34.92 4.89 54.46
N ILE A 580 33.92 4.47 53.67
CA ILE A 580 32.54 4.27 54.15
C ILE A 580 32.44 3.01 55.02
N THR A 581 33.13 1.94 54.63
CA THR A 581 33.19 0.70 55.41
C THR A 581 34.08 0.83 56.65
N GLU A 582 35.18 1.59 56.58
CA GLU A 582 35.98 1.88 57.78
C GLU A 582 35.24 2.80 58.78
N HIS A 583 34.39 3.74 58.31
CA HIS A 583 33.54 4.55 59.19
C HIS A 583 32.40 3.74 59.84
N GLU A 584 31.75 2.82 59.11
CA GLU A 584 30.70 1.97 59.68
C GLU A 584 31.22 0.96 60.73
N PHE A 585 32.52 0.61 60.68
CA PHE A 585 33.13 -0.27 61.68
C PHE A 585 33.79 0.47 62.86
N SER A 586 34.19 1.74 62.73
CA SER A 586 34.61 2.54 63.90
C SER A 586 33.43 2.94 64.79
N ASP A 587 32.25 3.15 64.20
CA ASP A 587 31.03 3.54 64.92
C ASP A 587 30.38 2.36 65.69
N LEU A 588 30.93 1.14 65.56
CA LEU A 588 30.49 -0.06 66.29
C LEU A 588 31.39 -0.42 67.49
N GLU A 589 32.53 0.26 67.68
CA GLU A 589 33.50 -0.05 68.76
C GLU A 589 33.42 0.89 69.98
N GLU A 590 32.61 1.95 69.94
CA GLU A 590 32.33 2.85 71.08
C GLU A 590 30.86 2.78 71.50
N LEU A 591 30.44 1.72 72.20
CA LEU A 591 29.21 1.71 73.02
C LEU A 591 29.23 0.55 74.03
N ASP A 592 29.88 0.78 75.17
CA ASP A 592 29.48 0.20 76.45
C ASP A 592 29.24 1.38 77.42
N PRO A 593 28.10 1.44 78.13
CA PRO A 593 28.22 1.19 79.56
C PRO A 593 27.04 0.44 80.22
N SER A 594 27.44 -0.49 81.07
CA SER A 594 26.79 -1.04 82.26
C SER A 594 25.76 -0.18 83.02
N THR A 595 24.66 -0.82 83.46
CA THR A 595 23.98 -0.81 84.80
C THR A 595 22.65 -1.57 84.59
N ASP A 596 22.18 -2.54 85.39
CA ASP A 596 22.05 -2.62 86.84
C ASP A 596 21.82 -4.10 87.28
N LYS A 597 22.21 -4.43 88.52
CA LYS A 597 21.70 -5.56 89.32
C LYS A 597 21.21 -4.95 90.64
N PRO A 598 20.09 -5.36 91.27
CA PRO A 598 20.04 -6.66 91.96
C PRO A 598 18.64 -7.29 92.28
N GLY A 599 18.66 -8.60 92.61
CA GLY A 599 17.71 -9.30 93.50
C GLY A 599 16.44 -9.86 92.82
N ALA A 600 15.91 -11.05 93.12
CA ALA A 600 16.20 -12.02 94.18
C ALA A 600 15.56 -13.39 93.80
N SER A 601 15.82 -14.39 94.63
CA SER A 601 15.44 -15.80 94.46
C SER A 601 13.92 -16.06 94.45
N LYS A 602 13.54 -17.15 93.76
CA LYS A 602 12.35 -18.01 93.93
C LYS A 602 10.95 -17.46 93.62
N ALA A 603 10.27 -18.30 92.83
CA ALA A 603 8.88 -18.78 92.90
C ALA A 603 7.74 -17.94 92.30
N GLU A 604 6.97 -18.68 91.49
CA GLU A 604 5.73 -18.41 90.71
C GLU A 604 5.84 -17.55 89.45
#